data_AF-A0A5P8MZU2-F1
#
_entry.id   AF-A0A5P8MZU2-F1
#
_cell.length_a   1.000
_cell.length_b   1.000
_cell.length_c   1.000
_cell.angle_alpha   90.00
_cell.angle_beta   90.00
_cell.angle_gamma   90.00
#
_symmetry.space_group_name_H-M   'P 1'
#
loop_
_entity.id
_entity.type
_entity.pdbx_description
1 polymer ?
#
loop_
_entity_poly.entity_id
_entity_poly.type
_entity_poly.pdbx_seq_one_letter_code
_entity_poly.pdbx_strand_id
1 'polypeptide(L)'
;MSAKDDQIKILNYLYIRLNSGDKRYCTIPTIKKYTGLENNNQYILTLTDDLESSGLIITRQAYQMSGGRLFQITAAGFDAVQRGDIPVRADSAAWTGRFNLSEYQKSEIRRILREIRLVIESAKLSNAHTANAMALIESAEKLIETPDPLWPEIMRLLRSPTLAGVTGIAGLLMAIVQILMAAASS
;
A
#
# COMPACT_ATOMS: atom_id res chain seq x y z
N MET A 1 15.40 9.65 -1.79
CA MET A 1 15.02 8.34 -2.34
C MET A 1 13.66 8.44 -2.99
N SER A 2 13.55 8.33 -4.32
CA SER A 2 12.26 8.34 -5.01
C SER A 2 11.76 6.92 -5.27
N ALA A 3 10.44 6.71 -5.27
CA ALA A 3 9.86 5.40 -5.59
C ALA A 3 10.22 4.92 -7.00
N LYS A 4 10.42 5.87 -7.93
CA LYS A 4 10.92 5.60 -9.26
C LYS A 4 12.32 4.97 -9.22
N ASP A 5 13.23 5.53 -8.44
CA ASP A 5 14.59 4.98 -8.29
C ASP A 5 14.55 3.57 -7.70
N ASP A 6 13.67 3.34 -6.73
CA ASP A 6 13.53 2.03 -6.09
C ASP A 6 12.88 1.00 -7.02
N GLN A 7 11.90 1.40 -7.86
CA GLN A 7 11.35 0.57 -8.93
C GLN A 7 12.41 0.19 -9.96
N ILE A 8 13.26 1.14 -10.36
CA ILE A 8 14.37 0.90 -11.28
C ILE A 8 15.37 -0.08 -10.65
N LYS A 9 15.70 0.06 -9.36
CA LYS A 9 16.58 -0.91 -8.66
C LYS A 9 15.99 -2.31 -8.67
N ILE A 10 14.70 -2.46 -8.38
CA ILE A 10 14.02 -3.76 -8.42
C ILE A 10 14.08 -4.34 -9.83
N LEU A 11 13.71 -3.58 -10.85
CA LEU A 11 13.76 -4.04 -12.24
C LEU A 11 15.17 -4.44 -12.69
N ASN A 12 16.18 -3.62 -12.39
CA ASN A 12 17.57 -3.91 -12.72
C ASN A 12 18.05 -5.20 -12.05
N TYR A 13 17.69 -5.41 -10.80
CA TYR A 13 18.00 -6.65 -10.10
C TYR A 13 17.37 -7.88 -10.78
N LEU A 14 16.08 -7.80 -11.13
CA LEU A 14 15.40 -8.89 -11.82
C LEU A 14 15.98 -9.14 -13.22
N TYR A 15 16.33 -8.08 -13.94
CA TYR A 15 17.02 -8.14 -15.23
C TYR A 15 18.37 -8.86 -15.11
N ILE A 16 19.25 -8.42 -14.20
CA ILE A 16 20.58 -9.02 -14.00
C ILE A 16 20.45 -10.52 -13.71
N ARG A 17 19.46 -10.91 -12.89
CA ARG A 17 19.22 -12.33 -12.58
C ARG A 17 18.78 -13.15 -13.76
N LEU A 18 17.83 -12.65 -14.55
CA LEU A 18 17.39 -13.39 -15.73
C LEU A 18 18.51 -13.45 -16.78
N ASN A 19 19.25 -12.34 -16.97
CA ASN A 19 20.37 -12.25 -17.90
C ASN A 19 21.55 -13.14 -17.49
N SER A 20 21.76 -13.39 -16.20
CA SER A 20 22.75 -14.35 -15.70
C SER A 20 22.29 -15.81 -15.72
N GLY A 21 21.08 -16.08 -16.23
CA GLY A 21 20.53 -17.42 -16.41
C GLY A 21 19.66 -17.93 -15.26
N ASP A 22 19.42 -17.14 -14.21
CA ASP A 22 18.55 -17.52 -13.10
C ASP A 22 17.07 -17.23 -13.43
N LYS A 23 16.34 -18.27 -13.82
CA LYS A 23 14.93 -18.21 -14.21
C LYS A 23 13.95 -18.38 -13.04
N ARG A 24 14.43 -18.41 -11.79
CA ARG A 24 13.55 -18.60 -10.62
C ARG A 24 12.87 -17.30 -10.24
N TYR A 25 11.65 -17.42 -9.74
CA TYR A 25 10.98 -16.30 -9.09
C TYR A 25 11.71 -15.91 -7.80
N CYS A 26 11.62 -14.64 -7.41
CA CYS A 26 12.20 -14.11 -6.19
C CYS A 26 11.13 -13.74 -5.17
N THR A 27 11.52 -13.70 -3.89
CA THR A 27 10.70 -13.22 -2.78
C THR A 27 11.12 -11.81 -2.37
N ILE A 28 10.28 -11.11 -1.60
CA ILE A 28 10.60 -9.78 -1.04
C ILE A 28 11.93 -9.78 -0.25
N PRO A 29 12.21 -10.74 0.67
CA PRO A 29 13.50 -10.78 1.36
C PRO A 29 14.69 -10.84 0.42
N THR A 30 14.54 -11.54 -0.71
CA THR A 30 15.60 -11.65 -1.71
C THR A 30 15.78 -10.31 -2.43
N ILE A 31 14.68 -9.68 -2.87
CA ILE A 31 14.73 -8.34 -3.47
C ILE A 31 15.43 -7.36 -2.54
N LYS A 32 15.01 -7.27 -1.27
CA LYS A 32 15.62 -6.38 -0.26
C LYS A 32 17.13 -6.61 -0.13
N LYS A 33 17.54 -7.87 0.04
CA LYS A 33 18.95 -8.27 0.19
C LYS A 33 19.85 -7.79 -0.96
N TYR A 34 19.37 -7.84 -2.20
CA TYR A 34 20.20 -7.52 -3.37
C TYR A 34 20.01 -6.10 -3.92
N THR A 35 18.94 -5.40 -3.53
CA THR A 35 18.69 -4.00 -3.92
C THR A 35 19.12 -2.99 -2.85
N GLY A 36 19.38 -3.45 -1.61
CA GLY A 36 19.66 -2.58 -0.46
C GLY A 36 18.45 -1.76 -0.02
N LEU A 37 17.24 -2.16 -0.42
CA LEU A 37 16.00 -1.51 -0.01
C LEU A 37 15.65 -1.99 1.41
N GLU A 38 15.79 -1.08 2.38
CA GLU A 38 15.49 -1.37 3.79
C GLU A 38 14.01 -1.15 4.16
N ASN A 39 13.22 -0.61 3.23
CA ASN A 39 11.80 -0.34 3.41
C ASN A 39 11.00 -1.58 3.81
N ASN A 40 9.82 -1.36 4.39
CA ASN A 40 8.93 -2.45 4.77
C ASN A 40 8.49 -3.30 3.57
N ASN A 41 7.99 -4.52 3.84
CA ASN A 41 7.58 -5.43 2.78
C ASN A 41 6.40 -4.87 1.96
N GLN A 42 5.54 -4.07 2.58
CA GLN A 42 4.39 -3.44 1.92
C GLN A 42 4.80 -2.42 0.85
N TYR A 43 5.87 -1.68 1.11
CA TYR A 43 6.46 -0.77 0.15
C TYR A 43 6.95 -1.54 -1.08
N ILE A 44 7.70 -2.63 -0.87
CA ILE A 44 8.17 -3.48 -1.97
C ILE A 44 7.00 -4.10 -2.72
N LEU A 45 5.95 -4.56 -2.03
CA LEU A 45 4.72 -5.05 -2.66
C LEU A 45 4.09 -4.00 -3.55
N THR A 46 4.00 -2.76 -3.09
CA THR A 46 3.42 -1.71 -3.90
C THR A 46 4.27 -1.40 -5.13
N LEU A 47 5.58 -1.24 -4.97
CA LEU A 47 6.45 -1.00 -6.12
C LEU A 47 6.32 -2.12 -7.14
N THR A 48 6.16 -3.36 -6.68
CA THR A 48 5.98 -4.51 -7.56
C THR A 48 4.59 -4.59 -8.18
N ASP A 49 3.53 -4.16 -7.50
CA ASP A 49 2.18 -4.02 -8.08
C ASP A 49 2.14 -2.99 -9.22
N ASP A 50 2.88 -1.88 -9.10
CA ASP A 50 2.99 -0.88 -10.16
C ASP A 50 3.72 -1.42 -11.40
N LEU A 51 4.81 -2.14 -11.14
CA LEU A 51 5.61 -2.78 -12.17
C LEU A 51 4.82 -3.90 -12.86
N GLU A 52 3.99 -4.63 -12.12
CA GLU A 52 3.09 -5.65 -12.64
C GLU A 52 1.97 -5.02 -13.49
N SER A 53 1.36 -3.94 -13.01
CA SER A 53 0.34 -3.18 -13.74
C SER A 53 0.88 -2.57 -15.04
N SER A 54 2.17 -2.24 -15.06
CA SER A 54 2.89 -1.77 -16.26
C SER A 54 3.38 -2.91 -17.16
N GLY A 55 3.11 -4.17 -16.79
CA GLY A 55 3.51 -5.37 -17.52
C GLY A 55 5.01 -5.67 -17.51
N LEU A 56 5.79 -5.01 -16.64
CA LEU A 56 7.25 -5.13 -16.56
C LEU A 56 7.69 -6.32 -15.71
N ILE A 57 6.85 -6.74 -14.76
CA ILE A 57 7.05 -7.96 -13.96
C ILE A 57 5.77 -8.80 -13.95
N ILE A 58 5.91 -10.06 -13.52
CA ILE A 58 4.80 -10.98 -13.25
C ILE A 58 4.90 -11.48 -11.81
N THR A 59 3.75 -11.60 -11.13
CA THR A 59 3.68 -12.20 -9.80
C THR A 59 3.02 -13.57 -9.78
N ARG A 60 3.42 -14.42 -8.84
CA ARG A 60 2.75 -15.68 -8.50
C ARG A 60 2.58 -15.80 -7.00
N GLN A 61 1.53 -16.49 -6.55
CA GLN A 61 1.41 -16.84 -5.13
C GLN A 61 2.34 -18.01 -4.78
N ALA A 62 3.03 -17.90 -3.66
CA ALA A 62 3.82 -18.98 -3.09
C ALA A 62 2.90 -19.91 -2.29
N TYR A 63 2.38 -20.98 -2.91
CA TYR A 63 1.49 -21.94 -2.25
C TYR A 63 2.09 -22.63 -1.01
N GLN A 64 3.43 -22.64 -0.86
CA GLN A 64 4.14 -23.29 0.25
C GLN A 64 4.67 -22.31 1.31
N MET A 65 4.57 -21.00 1.09
CA MET A 65 5.00 -19.98 2.06
C MET A 65 3.78 -19.16 2.45
N SER A 66 3.37 -19.23 3.71
CA SER A 66 2.30 -18.43 4.31
C SER A 66 2.28 -16.99 3.74
N GLY A 67 1.35 -16.70 2.82
CA GLY A 67 1.10 -15.37 2.27
C GLY A 67 2.17 -14.76 1.36
N GLY A 68 3.18 -15.51 0.88
CA GLY A 68 4.28 -14.94 0.09
C GLY A 68 3.92 -14.70 -1.39
N ARG A 69 4.31 -13.54 -1.95
CA ARG A 69 4.33 -13.29 -3.41
C ARG A 69 5.73 -13.56 -3.99
N LEU A 70 5.73 -14.12 -5.20
CA LEU A 70 6.89 -14.46 -6.01
C LEU A 70 6.94 -13.54 -7.22
N PHE A 71 8.10 -12.97 -7.56
CA PHE A 71 8.25 -11.97 -8.62
C PHE A 71 9.25 -12.44 -9.69
N GLN A 72 9.00 -12.08 -10.94
CA GLN A 72 9.92 -12.31 -12.06
C GLN A 72 9.75 -11.20 -13.10
N ILE A 73 10.82 -10.83 -13.82
CA ILE A 73 10.73 -9.87 -14.93
C ILE A 73 10.04 -10.49 -16.15
N THR A 74 9.22 -9.72 -16.85
CA THR A 74 8.63 -10.15 -18.13
C THR A 74 9.57 -9.90 -19.29
N ALA A 75 9.24 -10.40 -20.49
CA ALA A 75 9.97 -10.05 -21.72
C ALA A 75 9.93 -8.53 -21.97
N ALA A 76 8.76 -7.90 -21.79
CA ALA A 76 8.62 -6.46 -21.94
C ALA A 76 9.48 -5.68 -20.94
N GLY A 77 9.53 -6.12 -19.67
CA GLY A 77 10.40 -5.53 -18.67
C GLY A 77 11.89 -5.69 -18.98
N PHE A 78 12.28 -6.86 -19.50
CA PHE A 78 13.65 -7.14 -19.91
C PHE A 78 14.09 -6.20 -21.04
N ASP A 79 13.27 -6.07 -22.09
CA ASP A 79 13.55 -5.20 -23.22
C ASP A 79 13.56 -3.71 -22.82
N ALA A 80 12.71 -3.32 -21.87
CA ALA A 80 12.65 -1.96 -21.34
C ALA A 80 13.95 -1.57 -20.62
N VAL A 81 14.46 -2.47 -19.76
CA VAL A 81 15.75 -2.27 -19.08
C VAL A 81 16.89 -2.25 -20.09
N GLN A 82 16.91 -3.17 -21.05
CA GLN A 82 17.98 -3.26 -22.05
C GLN A 82 18.08 -2.03 -22.96
N ARG A 83 16.94 -1.43 -23.31
CA ARG A 83 16.87 -0.22 -24.14
C ARG A 83 17.03 1.09 -23.35
N GLY A 84 17.06 1.02 -22.01
CA GLY A 84 17.08 2.19 -21.14
C GLY A 84 15.76 2.99 -21.15
N ASP A 85 14.72 2.48 -21.79
CA ASP A 85 13.40 3.08 -21.88
C ASP A 85 12.46 2.32 -20.94
N ILE A 86 12.56 2.66 -19.65
CA ILE A 86 11.73 2.05 -18.61
C ILE A 86 10.51 2.95 -18.39
N PRO A 87 9.31 2.56 -18.84
CA PRO A 87 8.08 3.33 -18.68
C PRO A 87 7.57 3.19 -17.24
N VAL A 88 8.38 3.59 -16.27
CA VAL A 88 7.98 3.62 -14.86
C VAL A 88 6.96 4.75 -14.70
N ARG A 89 5.68 4.40 -14.70
CA ARG A 89 4.62 5.31 -14.27
C ARG A 89 4.70 5.42 -12.75
N ALA A 90 5.40 6.44 -12.27
CA ALA A 90 5.37 6.76 -10.85
C ALA A 90 4.00 7.35 -10.52
N ASP A 91 3.11 6.54 -9.93
CA ASP A 91 1.89 7.10 -9.32
C ASP A 91 1.33 6.31 -8.12
N SER A 92 2.19 5.61 -7.37
CA SER A 92 1.73 4.92 -6.14
C SER A 92 2.39 5.43 -4.88
N ALA A 93 3.56 6.06 -4.98
CA ALA A 93 4.18 6.73 -3.84
C ALA A 93 3.31 7.85 -3.24
N ALA A 94 2.40 8.43 -4.03
CA ALA A 94 1.43 9.39 -3.55
C ALA A 94 0.38 8.74 -2.62
N TRP A 95 0.04 7.46 -2.81
CA TRP A 95 -1.15 6.83 -2.21
C TRP A 95 -0.87 5.57 -1.36
N THR A 96 0.33 4.99 -1.40
CA THR A 96 0.56 3.62 -0.86
C THR A 96 1.51 3.50 0.34
N GLY A 97 1.66 4.57 1.12
CA GLY A 97 2.14 4.42 2.50
C GLY A 97 3.63 4.67 2.70
N ARG A 98 4.08 5.88 2.34
CA ARG A 98 5.19 6.54 3.04
C ARG A 98 4.69 7.45 4.15
N PHE A 99 3.66 7.04 4.90
CA PHE A 99 3.27 7.81 6.06
C PHE A 99 4.05 7.28 7.25
N ASN A 100 5.29 7.74 7.40
CA ASN A 100 5.99 7.61 8.69
C ASN A 100 5.35 8.62 9.65
N LEU A 101 4.11 8.32 10.04
CA LEU A 101 3.33 9.20 10.88
C LEU A 101 3.94 9.21 12.25
N SER A 102 4.22 10.41 12.73
CA SER A 102 4.50 10.64 14.13
C SER A 102 3.38 10.05 14.99
N GLU A 103 3.71 9.65 16.22
CA GLU A 103 2.71 9.20 17.19
C GLU A 103 1.61 10.25 17.42
N TYR A 104 1.95 11.53 17.28
CA TYR A 104 0.98 12.63 17.28
C TYR A 104 -0.04 12.50 16.12
N GLN A 105 0.43 12.34 14.89
CA GLN A 105 -0.47 12.17 13.73
C GLN A 105 -1.31 10.90 13.84
N LYS A 106 -0.74 9.79 14.34
CA LYS A 106 -1.52 8.56 14.64
C LYS A 106 -2.57 8.81 15.72
N SER A 107 -2.27 9.61 16.75
CA SER A 107 -3.23 9.98 17.79
C SER A 107 -4.38 10.84 17.25
N GLU A 108 -4.11 11.76 16.33
CA GLU A 108 -5.15 12.55 15.67
C GLU A 108 -6.05 11.69 14.77
N ILE A 109 -5.46 10.76 14.01
CA ILE A 109 -6.27 9.83 13.21
C ILE A 109 -7.18 8.99 14.12
N ARG A 110 -6.68 8.50 15.27
CA ARG A 110 -7.50 7.79 16.26
C ARG A 110 -8.61 8.65 16.84
N ARG A 111 -8.34 9.93 17.13
CA ARG A 111 -9.36 10.87 17.57
C ARG A 111 -10.48 11.01 16.52
N ILE A 112 -10.11 11.16 15.25
CA ILE A 112 -11.07 11.27 14.15
C ILE A 112 -11.89 9.98 13.97
N LEU A 113 -11.28 8.80 14.09
CA LEU A 113 -12.03 7.53 14.04
C LEU A 113 -13.06 7.39 15.15
N ARG A 114 -12.73 7.86 16.37
CA ARG A 114 -13.70 7.92 17.48
C ARG A 114 -14.85 8.88 17.19
N GLU A 115 -14.58 10.02 16.55
CA GLU A 115 -15.63 10.94 16.11
C GLU A 115 -16.54 10.30 15.05
N ILE A 116 -15.95 9.58 14.09
CA ILE A 116 -16.72 8.82 13.10
C ILE A 116 -17.62 7.78 13.78
N ARG A 117 -17.10 7.08 14.79
CA ARG A 117 -17.88 6.12 15.60
C ARG A 117 -19.11 6.79 16.23
N LEU A 118 -18.95 7.95 16.87
CA LEU A 118 -20.05 8.70 17.46
C LEU A 118 -21.08 9.17 16.42
N VAL A 119 -20.63 9.55 15.23
CA VAL A 119 -21.53 9.90 14.11
C VAL A 119 -22.34 8.70 13.67
N ILE A 120 -21.74 7.51 13.56
CA ILE A 120 -22.45 6.27 13.21
C ILE A 120 -23.47 5.90 14.28
N GLU A 121 -23.10 5.99 15.56
CA GLU A 121 -23.99 5.67 16.70
C GLU A 121 -25.19 6.62 16.80
N SER A 122 -25.00 7.90 16.45
CA SER A 122 -26.06 8.92 16.44
C SER A 122 -26.86 8.96 15.14
N ALA A 123 -26.36 8.34 14.06
CA ALA A 123 -27.06 8.26 12.80
C ALA A 123 -28.24 7.28 12.89
N LYS A 124 -29.40 7.68 12.35
CA LYS A 124 -30.61 6.83 12.25
C LYS A 124 -30.46 5.79 11.13
N LEU A 125 -29.48 4.90 11.25
CA LEU A 125 -29.20 3.82 10.32
C LEU A 125 -29.96 2.54 10.71
N SER A 126 -30.08 1.60 9.77
CA SER A 126 -30.57 0.26 10.09
C SER A 126 -29.52 -0.52 10.89
N ASN A 127 -29.96 -1.43 11.76
CA ASN A 127 -29.07 -2.25 12.60
C ASN A 127 -27.94 -2.93 11.79
N ALA A 128 -28.26 -3.42 10.58
CA ALA A 128 -27.27 -4.04 9.69
C ALA A 128 -26.24 -3.04 9.16
N HIS A 129 -26.67 -1.82 8.80
CA HIS A 129 -25.74 -0.76 8.38
C HIS A 129 -24.86 -0.28 9.53
N THR A 130 -25.43 -0.08 10.72
CA THR A 130 -24.67 0.29 11.92
C THR A 130 -23.61 -0.76 12.24
N ALA A 131 -23.97 -2.04 12.27
CA ALA A 131 -23.03 -3.13 12.56
C ALA A 131 -21.88 -3.18 11.53
N ASN A 132 -22.19 -3.07 10.23
CA ASN A 132 -21.18 -3.09 9.19
C ASN A 132 -20.25 -1.86 9.27
N ALA A 133 -20.80 -0.67 9.51
CA ALA A 133 -20.03 0.56 9.65
C ALA A 133 -19.10 0.49 10.88
N MET A 134 -19.61 0.01 12.02
CA MET A 134 -18.82 -0.17 13.23
C MET A 134 -17.67 -1.17 13.04
N ALA A 135 -17.91 -2.29 12.35
CA ALA A 135 -16.89 -3.30 12.07
C ALA A 135 -15.74 -2.73 11.20
N LEU A 136 -16.07 -1.86 10.24
CA LEU A 136 -15.08 -1.20 9.38
C LEU A 136 -14.22 -0.22 10.17
N ILE A 137 -14.82 0.58 11.06
CA ILE A 137 -14.09 1.51 11.92
C ILE A 137 -13.20 0.75 12.91
N GLU A 138 -13.72 -0.30 13.54
CA GLU A 138 -12.94 -1.12 14.48
C GLU A 138 -11.75 -1.80 13.78
N SER A 139 -11.93 -2.26 12.54
CA SER A 139 -10.85 -2.81 11.73
C SER A 139 -9.78 -1.77 11.40
N ALA A 140 -10.19 -0.54 11.05
CA ALA A 140 -9.27 0.57 10.81
C ALA A 140 -8.50 0.97 12.09
N GLU A 141 -9.17 1.04 13.25
CA GLU A 141 -8.54 1.32 14.55
C GLU A 141 -7.46 0.27 14.88
N LYS A 142 -7.77 -1.02 14.73
CA LYS A 142 -6.82 -2.11 14.98
C LYS A 142 -5.60 -2.06 14.06
N LEU A 143 -5.79 -1.71 12.78
CA LEU A 143 -4.69 -1.62 11.82
C LEU A 143 -3.75 -0.45 12.11
N ILE A 144 -4.26 0.66 12.67
CA ILE A 144 -3.43 1.82 13.05
C ILE A 144 -2.49 1.51 14.21
N GLU A 145 -2.90 0.63 15.12
CA GLU A 145 -2.10 0.24 16.29
C GLU A 145 -0.98 -0.76 15.94
N THR A 146 -0.93 -1.25 14.70
CA THR A 146 0.17 -2.12 14.28
C THR A 146 1.49 -1.32 14.16
N PRO A 147 2.65 -1.94 14.45
CA PRO A 147 3.94 -1.25 14.33
C PRO A 147 4.22 -0.67 12.94
N ASP A 148 3.59 -1.23 11.91
CA ASP A 148 3.66 -0.78 10.52
C ASP A 148 2.24 -0.76 9.92
N PRO A 149 1.47 0.32 10.16
CA PRO A 149 0.07 0.39 9.76
C PRO A 149 -0.12 0.26 8.26
N LEU A 150 -1.04 -0.63 7.87
CA LEU A 150 -1.44 -0.84 6.47
C LEU A 150 -2.32 0.33 5.98
N TRP A 151 -1.75 1.51 5.82
CA TRP A 151 -2.47 2.73 5.40
C TRP A 151 -3.34 2.57 4.15
N PRO A 152 -2.91 1.85 3.09
CA PRO A 152 -3.76 1.62 1.93
C PRO A 152 -5.03 0.84 2.30
N GLU A 153 -4.88 -0.18 3.15
CA GLU A 153 -5.99 -1.01 3.60
C GLU A 153 -6.90 -0.23 4.56
N ILE A 154 -6.32 0.55 5.47
CA ILE A 154 -7.06 1.49 6.34
C ILE A 154 -7.90 2.43 5.47
N MET A 155 -7.31 3.06 4.46
CA MET A 155 -8.03 3.97 3.56
C MET A 155 -9.09 3.26 2.72
N ARG A 156 -8.85 2.01 2.31
CA ARG A 156 -9.84 1.18 1.61
C ARG A 156 -11.06 0.92 2.49
N LEU A 157 -10.85 0.58 3.77
CA LEU A 157 -11.93 0.37 4.74
C LEU A 157 -12.72 1.66 4.98
N LEU A 158 -12.01 2.77 5.18
CA LEU A 158 -12.59 4.08 5.47
C LEU A 158 -13.38 4.69 4.30
N ARG A 159 -13.02 4.35 3.06
CA ARG A 159 -13.74 4.77 1.84
C ARG A 159 -14.83 3.79 1.40
N SER A 160 -15.14 2.79 2.21
CA SER A 160 -16.17 1.82 1.86
C SER A 160 -17.54 2.51 1.65
N PRO A 161 -18.38 1.99 0.73
CA PRO A 161 -19.71 2.54 0.47
C PRO A 161 -20.58 2.64 1.73
N THR A 162 -20.40 1.71 2.67
CA THR A 162 -21.08 1.67 3.97
C THR A 162 -20.84 2.93 4.79
N LEU A 163 -19.62 3.49 4.78
CA LEU A 163 -19.28 4.72 5.49
C LEU A 163 -19.59 5.97 4.66
N ALA A 164 -19.40 5.90 3.34
CA ALA A 164 -19.71 7.00 2.44
C ALA A 164 -21.21 7.39 2.45
N GLY A 165 -22.10 6.44 2.74
CA GLY A 165 -23.54 6.66 2.85
C GLY A 165 -24.00 7.39 4.12
N VAL A 166 -23.12 7.61 5.10
CA VAL A 166 -23.48 8.28 6.37
C VAL A 166 -23.16 9.77 6.30
N THR A 167 -24.18 10.60 6.44
CA THR A 167 -24.04 12.06 6.42
C THR A 167 -23.13 12.53 7.57
N GLY A 168 -22.15 13.39 7.26
CA GLY A 168 -21.19 13.93 8.24
C GLY A 168 -19.84 13.20 8.30
N ILE A 169 -19.75 11.96 7.80
CA ILE A 169 -18.48 11.20 7.81
C ILE A 169 -17.47 11.75 6.78
N ALA A 170 -17.93 12.28 5.64
CA ALA A 170 -17.06 12.74 4.55
C ALA A 170 -16.02 13.79 5.00
N GLY A 171 -16.39 14.74 5.86
CA GLY A 171 -15.48 15.76 6.40
C GLY A 171 -14.39 15.15 7.30
N LEU A 172 -14.76 14.18 8.12
CA LEU A 172 -13.84 13.46 9.01
C LEU A 172 -12.85 12.61 8.19
N LEU A 173 -13.34 11.94 7.14
CA LEU A 173 -12.48 11.20 6.21
C LEU A 173 -11.48 12.11 5.49
N MET A 174 -11.91 13.30 5.07
CA MET A 174 -11.03 14.28 4.45
C MET A 174 -9.95 14.78 5.42
N ALA A 175 -10.25 14.93 6.71
CA ALA A 175 -9.26 15.27 7.73
C ALA A 175 -8.17 14.19 7.86
N ILE A 176 -8.55 12.91 7.83
CA ILE A 176 -7.58 11.79 7.81
C ILE A 176 -6.72 11.88 6.54
N VAL A 177 -7.32 12.08 5.37
CA VAL A 177 -6.59 12.24 4.11
C VAL A 177 -5.59 13.40 4.18
N GLN A 178 -5.94 14.53 4.78
CA GLN A 178 -5.04 15.67 4.94
C GLN A 178 -3.84 15.36 5.83
N ILE A 179 -4.04 14.66 6.97
CA ILE A 179 -2.96 14.23 7.85
C ILE A 179 -1.98 13.32 7.09
N LEU A 180 -2.53 12.38 6.32
CA LEU A 180 -1.73 11.48 5.48
C LEU A 180 -0.96 12.28 4.41
N MET A 181 -1.63 13.13 3.63
CA MET A 181 -0.96 13.94 2.60
C MET A 181 0.14 14.84 3.17
N ALA A 182 -0.09 15.46 4.33
CA ALA A 182 0.93 16.24 5.01
C ALA A 182 2.17 15.40 5.37
N ALA A 183 1.96 14.17 5.86
CA ALA A 183 3.04 13.23 6.16
C ALA A 183 3.76 12.68 4.93
N ALA A 184 3.14 12.69 3.73
CA ALA A 184 3.82 12.32 2.48
C ALA A 184 4.65 13.47 1.88
N SER A 185 4.37 14.72 2.26
CA SER A 185 5.10 15.90 1.79
C SER A 185 6.35 16.23 2.61
N SER A 186 6.47 15.63 3.80
CA SER A 186 7.60 15.74 4.74
C SER A 186 8.62 14.62 4.54
#